data_AF-A0A7Y5KNK7-F1
#
_entry.id   AF-A0A7Y5KNK7-F1
#
_cell.length_a   1.000
_cell.length_b   1.000
_cell.length_c   1.000
_cell.angle_alpha   90.00
_cell.angle_beta   90.00
_cell.angle_gamma   90.00
#
_symmetry.space_group_name_H-M   'P 1'
#
loop_
_entity.id
_entity.type
_entity.pdbx_description
1 polymer ?
#
loop_
_entity_poly.entity_id
_entity_poly.type
_entity_poly.pdbx_seq_one_letter_code
_entity_poly.pdbx_strand_id
1 'polypeptide(L)'
;MPRATDPRSALVSPGSLLRAWRRASGLTQAELGEQVHVSAAAVSAWETGARGIPARALDRLDTALGAGGCLVGLSRAIGTSILEPRTRWGHAFHASSGPVWAWIRPQRTGRVHGLARFRVFAFDIDHEVGPEGLFMQAPGLDPNWAVTVHTQTPVWVDFGQGVPPDWLGVPKVSSAALRDVVLSHPSDPMLGLVVDSVRRFAGGSAAALRTRVRGLVDARRWDLLEEQWRRGQDAVVPVAPPGGPRPPRTPEEQRALHRRLRNARGLSQAEAAVAVTELLRDRSVPAIPRGTPPVSKMQIHNYESGRRGRVPHLPALLDRAYDAYGFSCFEPVRTWRVRHDSVATVFPDFWLGPVTLVVRASGEEPEPGPLRLSWRHRRIEVPLPSVPLSSAPLSVGCLRLPDDGDLTVQLPPGWTVDVRMGFDPDAMELITDWVPVSPQAARAVVDRVVCSLGLAVGVSESDLRWAALTGDVGPARCVAAAAPTLPTGSTGRCTSRPQAPRP
;
A
#
# COMPACT_ATOMS: atom_id res chain seq x y z
N MET A 1 7.04 9.92 40.86
CA MET A 1 6.78 10.24 39.43
C MET A 1 8.06 9.94 38.65
N PRO A 2 8.10 8.90 37.80
CA PRO A 2 9.27 8.63 36.96
C PRO A 2 9.57 9.85 36.06
N ARG A 3 10.84 10.24 35.92
CA ARG A 3 11.24 11.31 34.98
C ARG A 3 10.68 10.98 33.60
N ALA A 4 9.97 11.93 33.01
CA ALA A 4 9.52 11.83 31.62
C ALA A 4 10.76 11.51 30.77
N THR A 5 10.75 10.33 30.16
CA THR A 5 11.82 9.93 29.25
C THR A 5 11.73 10.84 28.05
N ASP A 6 12.83 11.42 27.60
CA ASP A 6 12.83 12.24 26.38
C ASP A 6 12.19 11.40 25.25
N PRO A 7 11.03 11.81 24.72
CA PRO A 7 10.30 11.03 23.72
C PRO A 7 11.16 10.75 22.48
N ARG A 8 12.13 11.62 22.18
CA ARG A 8 13.07 11.46 21.07
C ARG A 8 14.03 10.29 21.25
N SER A 9 14.31 9.90 22.50
CA SER A 9 15.19 8.76 22.79
C SER A 9 14.57 7.40 22.47
N ALA A 10 13.23 7.33 22.34
CA ALA A 10 12.51 6.09 22.07
C ALA A 10 12.84 5.53 20.68
N LEU A 11 13.09 6.39 19.68
CA LEU A 11 13.33 6.00 18.29
C LEU A 11 14.82 5.77 17.97
N VAL A 12 15.69 5.78 18.97
CA VAL A 12 17.14 5.54 18.81
C VAL A 12 17.44 4.06 18.57
N SER A 13 16.70 3.15 19.22
CA SER A 13 16.89 1.71 19.10
C SER A 13 15.58 0.95 19.35
N PRO A 14 15.43 -0.28 18.81
CA PRO A 14 14.29 -1.13 19.14
C PRO A 14 14.14 -1.39 20.65
N GLY A 15 15.24 -1.46 21.40
CA GLY A 15 15.22 -1.63 22.85
C GLY A 15 14.66 -0.40 23.60
N SER A 16 15.07 0.80 23.20
CA SER A 16 14.51 2.06 23.73
C SER A 16 13.02 2.18 23.44
N LEU A 17 12.62 1.78 22.23
CA LEU A 17 11.24 1.79 21.77
C LEU A 17 10.37 0.82 22.60
N LEU A 18 10.83 -0.41 22.79
CA LEU A 18 10.17 -1.41 23.64
C LEU A 18 10.01 -0.90 25.09
N ARG A 19 11.07 -0.30 25.65
CA ARG A 19 11.05 0.28 27.00
C ARG A 19 10.00 1.38 27.13
N ALA A 20 9.90 2.25 26.12
CA ALA A 20 8.94 3.35 26.13
C ALA A 20 7.49 2.81 26.09
N TRP A 21 7.20 1.85 25.21
CA TRP A 21 5.89 1.19 25.16
C TRP A 21 5.51 0.50 26.45
N ARG A 22 6.44 -0.28 27.03
CA ARG A 22 6.20 -0.97 28.30
C ARG A 22 5.85 0.03 29.42
N ARG A 23 6.62 1.12 29.53
CA ARG A 23 6.38 2.16 30.53
C ARG A 23 5.04 2.88 30.31
N ALA A 24 4.70 3.18 29.06
CA ALA A 24 3.40 3.77 28.72
C ALA A 24 2.23 2.83 29.08
N SER A 25 2.47 1.52 29.05
CA SER A 25 1.49 0.50 29.45
C SER A 25 1.47 0.22 30.96
N GLY A 26 2.30 0.91 31.75
CA GLY A 26 2.35 0.73 33.21
C GLY A 26 2.98 -0.58 33.69
N LEU A 27 3.60 -1.37 32.79
CA LEU A 27 4.14 -2.68 33.12
C LEU A 27 5.59 -2.61 33.61
N THR A 28 5.95 -3.45 34.56
CA THR A 28 7.34 -3.79 34.91
C THR A 28 7.93 -4.77 33.91
N GLN A 29 9.27 -4.93 33.92
CA GLN A 29 9.93 -5.92 33.06
C GLN A 29 9.53 -7.36 33.42
N ALA A 30 9.22 -7.62 34.69
CA ALA A 30 8.78 -8.93 35.17
C ALA A 30 7.37 -9.26 34.66
N GLU A 31 6.42 -8.33 34.80
CA GLU A 31 5.04 -8.50 34.31
C GLU A 31 5.01 -8.67 32.79
N LEU A 32 5.76 -7.85 32.04
CA LEU A 32 5.84 -8.02 30.58
C LEU A 32 6.48 -9.37 30.22
N GLY A 33 7.53 -9.78 30.95
CA GLY A 33 8.17 -11.08 30.76
C GLY A 33 7.21 -12.24 30.97
N GLU A 34 6.41 -12.20 32.03
CA GLU A 34 5.36 -13.19 32.32
C GLU A 34 4.33 -13.28 31.18
N GLN A 35 3.82 -12.13 30.70
CA GLN A 35 2.84 -12.07 29.62
C GLN A 35 3.35 -12.66 28.30
N VAL A 36 4.64 -12.52 27.99
CA VAL A 36 5.23 -13.07 26.75
C VAL A 36 6.05 -14.35 26.97
N HIS A 37 5.93 -14.96 28.15
CA HIS A 37 6.60 -16.19 28.55
C HIS A 37 8.13 -16.16 28.38
N VAL A 38 8.77 -15.12 28.89
CA VAL A 38 10.24 -14.97 28.98
C VAL A 38 10.65 -14.40 30.34
N SER A 39 11.92 -14.52 30.70
CA SER A 39 12.39 -13.95 31.96
C SER A 39 12.47 -12.41 31.89
N ALA A 40 12.30 -11.75 33.04
CA ALA A 40 12.53 -10.30 33.17
C ALA A 40 13.94 -9.89 32.70
N ALA A 41 14.94 -10.76 32.92
CA ALA A 41 16.30 -10.57 32.45
C ALA A 41 16.40 -10.54 30.92
N ALA A 42 15.61 -11.34 30.21
CA ALA A 42 15.54 -11.30 28.75
C ALA A 42 14.95 -9.96 28.25
N VAL A 43 13.85 -9.50 28.86
CA VAL A 43 13.25 -8.19 28.55
C VAL A 43 14.26 -7.07 28.81
N SER A 44 14.96 -7.10 29.95
CA SER A 44 16.01 -6.11 30.25
C SER A 44 17.12 -6.11 29.19
N ALA A 45 17.61 -7.30 28.81
CA ALA A 45 18.65 -7.42 27.79
C ALA A 45 18.21 -6.90 26.41
N TRP A 46 16.92 -7.02 26.08
CA TRP A 46 16.33 -6.43 24.88
C TRP A 46 16.24 -4.92 24.96
N GLU A 47 15.73 -4.38 26.08
CA GLU A 47 15.58 -2.93 26.27
C GLU A 47 16.90 -2.17 26.31
N THR A 48 17.98 -2.81 26.76
CA THR A 48 19.32 -2.22 26.77
C THR A 48 20.06 -2.42 25.45
N GLY A 49 19.53 -3.22 24.52
CA GLY A 49 20.22 -3.61 23.30
C GLY A 49 21.37 -4.61 23.50
N ALA A 50 21.55 -5.13 24.72
CA ALA A 50 22.56 -6.17 25.00
C ALA A 50 22.26 -7.47 24.20
N ARG A 51 21.00 -7.69 23.84
CA ARG A 51 20.57 -8.73 22.92
C ARG A 51 19.50 -8.18 21.99
N GLY A 52 19.54 -8.54 20.70
CA GLY A 52 18.46 -8.23 19.76
C GLY A 52 17.15 -8.93 20.15
N ILE A 53 16.02 -8.31 19.82
CA ILE A 53 14.68 -8.89 20.04
C ILE A 53 14.44 -9.91 18.92
N PRO A 54 14.26 -11.21 19.20
CA PRO A 54 13.92 -12.19 18.17
C PRO A 54 12.58 -11.84 17.50
N ALA A 55 12.41 -12.08 16.20
CA ALA A 55 11.20 -11.70 15.48
C ALA A 55 9.90 -12.23 16.15
N ARG A 56 9.87 -13.52 16.52
CA ARG A 56 8.73 -14.13 17.23
C ARG A 56 8.46 -13.54 18.62
N ALA A 57 9.49 -13.02 19.28
CA ALA A 57 9.31 -12.32 20.56
C ALA A 57 8.71 -10.94 20.32
N LEU A 58 9.13 -10.24 19.27
CA LEU A 58 8.61 -8.93 18.88
C LEU A 58 7.10 -8.98 18.58
N ASP A 59 6.61 -10.01 17.87
CA ASP A 59 5.17 -10.18 17.59
C ASP A 59 4.36 -10.39 18.88
N ARG A 60 4.88 -11.18 19.81
CA ARG A 60 4.24 -11.41 21.13
C ARG A 60 4.24 -10.15 21.99
N LEU A 61 5.33 -9.38 21.95
CA LEU A 61 5.43 -8.10 22.65
C LEU A 61 4.44 -7.08 22.08
N ASP A 62 4.32 -6.99 20.75
CA ASP A 62 3.37 -6.12 20.08
C ASP A 62 1.92 -6.44 20.49
N THR A 63 1.58 -7.74 20.52
CA THR A 63 0.27 -8.21 20.98
C THR A 63 0.05 -7.89 22.47
N ALA A 64 0.99 -8.23 23.35
CA ALA A 64 0.88 -8.01 24.80
C ALA A 64 0.77 -6.53 25.18
N LEU A 65 1.42 -5.65 24.40
CA LEU A 65 1.41 -4.19 24.60
C LEU A 65 0.28 -3.50 23.83
N GLY A 66 -0.57 -4.24 23.10
CA GLY A 66 -1.65 -3.67 22.32
C GLY A 66 -1.19 -2.67 21.26
N ALA A 67 -0.04 -2.94 20.61
CA ALA A 67 0.55 -2.02 19.65
C ALA A 67 -0.04 -2.16 18.23
N GLY A 68 -0.79 -3.24 17.95
CA GLY A 68 -1.53 -3.42 16.69
C GLY A 68 -0.63 -3.44 15.44
N GLY A 69 0.55 -4.04 15.56
CA GLY A 69 1.60 -4.11 14.54
C GLY A 69 2.58 -2.92 14.55
N CYS A 70 2.29 -1.86 15.30
CA CYS A 70 3.10 -0.64 15.28
C CYS A 70 4.48 -0.85 15.91
N LEU A 71 4.58 -1.63 16.99
CA LEU A 71 5.86 -1.91 17.63
C LEU A 71 6.75 -2.76 16.71
N VAL A 72 6.17 -3.75 16.01
CA VAL A 72 6.89 -4.54 15.02
C VAL A 72 7.41 -3.65 13.88
N GLY A 73 6.52 -2.85 13.29
CA GLY A 73 6.86 -1.99 12.15
C GLY A 73 7.91 -0.93 12.50
N LEU A 74 7.76 -0.21 13.63
CA LEU A 74 8.72 0.80 14.04
C LEU A 74 10.08 0.18 14.42
N SER A 75 10.08 -0.97 15.10
CA SER A 75 11.33 -1.66 15.43
C SER A 75 12.12 -2.04 14.17
N ARG A 76 11.42 -2.46 13.10
CA ARG A 76 12.04 -2.73 11.79
C ARG A 76 12.47 -1.45 11.07
N ALA A 77 11.77 -0.34 11.27
CA ALA A 77 12.03 0.94 10.60
C ALA A 77 13.24 1.70 11.17
N ILE A 78 13.53 1.54 12.46
CA ILE A 78 14.64 2.24 13.12
C ILE A 78 15.98 1.96 12.43
N GLY A 79 16.21 0.74 11.93
CA GLY A 79 17.46 0.36 11.27
C GLY A 79 17.58 0.70 9.76
N THR A 80 16.51 1.21 9.13
CA THR A 80 16.44 1.35 7.65
C THR A 80 17.18 2.57 7.08
N SER A 81 17.66 3.49 7.92
CA SER A 81 18.42 4.67 7.47
C SER A 81 19.72 4.35 6.73
N ILE A 82 20.12 3.07 6.72
CA ILE A 82 21.26 2.57 5.94
C ILE A 82 20.98 2.44 4.44
N LEU A 83 19.71 2.54 4.01
CA LEU A 83 19.36 2.59 2.59
C LEU A 83 19.65 3.96 2.01
N GLU A 84 19.71 4.06 0.69
CA GLU A 84 19.81 5.36 0.03
C GLU A 84 18.45 6.08 0.13
N PRO A 85 18.42 7.36 0.55
CA PRO A 85 17.19 8.13 0.56
C PRO A 85 16.72 8.33 -0.88
N ARG A 86 15.40 8.36 -1.08
CA ARG A 86 14.75 8.44 -2.39
C ARG A 86 13.62 9.45 -2.36
N THR A 87 13.21 9.91 -3.52
CA THR A 87 12.06 10.80 -3.70
C THR A 87 10.76 10.05 -3.93
N ARG A 88 10.82 8.72 -4.11
CA ARG A 88 9.65 7.87 -4.34
C ARG A 88 9.75 6.62 -3.48
N TRP A 89 8.70 6.41 -2.70
CA TRP A 89 8.53 5.27 -1.85
C TRP A 89 7.12 4.72 -2.02
N GLY A 90 6.97 3.42 -1.80
CA GLY A 90 5.66 2.85 -1.65
C GLY A 90 5.68 1.59 -0.83
N HIS A 91 4.51 1.14 -0.42
CA HIS A 91 4.30 -0.13 0.22
C HIS A 91 2.86 -0.57 0.00
N ALA A 92 2.67 -1.84 -0.38
CA ALA A 92 1.34 -2.45 -0.45
C ALA A 92 1.11 -3.27 0.82
N PHE A 93 0.10 -2.89 1.59
CA PHE A 93 -0.28 -3.61 2.80
C PHE A 93 -1.18 -4.77 2.43
N HIS A 94 -0.90 -5.98 2.89
CA HIS A 94 -1.67 -7.17 2.49
C HIS A 94 -2.42 -7.86 3.63
N ALA A 95 -2.25 -7.38 4.87
CA ALA A 95 -2.96 -7.94 6.01
C ALA A 95 -4.41 -7.42 6.08
N SER A 96 -5.14 -7.86 7.11
CA SER A 96 -6.45 -7.32 7.48
C SER A 96 -6.44 -5.79 7.49
N SER A 97 -7.57 -5.20 7.12
CA SER A 97 -7.80 -3.77 7.22
C SER A 97 -7.45 -3.24 8.61
N GLY A 98 -6.88 -2.05 8.71
CA GLY A 98 -6.45 -1.45 9.97
C GLY A 98 -5.60 -0.22 9.71
N PRO A 99 -5.31 0.63 10.71
CA PRO A 99 -4.48 1.80 10.50
C PRO A 99 -3.10 1.43 9.98
N VAL A 100 -2.59 2.28 9.10
CA VAL A 100 -1.24 2.20 8.56
C VAL A 100 -0.54 3.53 8.73
N TRP A 101 0.77 3.50 8.70
CA TRP A 101 1.59 4.69 8.77
C TRP A 101 2.75 4.63 7.77
N ALA A 102 3.23 5.81 7.40
CA ALA A 102 4.50 6.04 6.74
C ALA A 102 5.36 6.96 7.61
N TRP A 103 6.60 6.56 7.91
CA TRP A 103 7.55 7.34 8.69
C TRP A 103 8.57 8.00 7.75
N ILE A 104 8.38 9.29 7.51
CA ILE A 104 9.14 10.09 6.56
C ILE A 104 10.28 10.77 7.31
N ARG A 105 11.52 10.45 6.94
CA ARG A 105 12.73 10.95 7.62
C ARG A 105 13.62 11.66 6.61
N PRO A 106 13.87 12.98 6.74
CA PRO A 106 14.71 13.69 5.81
C PRO A 106 16.18 13.35 6.04
N GLN A 107 16.99 13.42 4.97
CA GLN A 107 18.44 13.22 5.09
C GLN A 107 19.10 14.27 5.99
N ARG A 108 18.54 15.48 6.00
CA ARG A 108 18.95 16.61 6.84
C ARG A 108 17.69 17.27 7.38
N THR A 109 17.73 17.76 8.62
CA THR A 109 16.65 18.57 9.18
C THR A 109 16.29 19.71 8.23
N GLY A 110 14.99 19.91 8.02
CA GLY A 110 14.47 21.00 7.20
C GLY A 110 13.10 20.67 6.62
N ARG A 111 12.65 21.54 5.72
CA ARG A 111 11.34 21.42 5.09
C ARG A 111 11.27 20.25 4.12
N VAL A 112 10.27 19.39 4.31
CA VAL A 112 9.93 18.31 3.38
C VAL A 112 8.68 18.73 2.63
N HIS A 113 8.81 18.79 1.30
CA HIS A 113 7.71 19.02 0.38
C HIS A 113 7.41 17.74 -0.41
N GLY A 114 6.15 17.33 -0.47
CA GLY A 114 5.77 16.11 -1.16
C GLY A 114 4.28 15.84 -1.17
N LEU A 115 3.93 14.68 -1.70
CA LEU A 115 2.58 14.15 -1.75
C LEU A 115 2.64 12.69 -1.32
N ALA A 116 1.89 12.34 -0.29
CA ALA A 116 1.63 10.95 0.01
C ALA A 116 0.23 10.56 -0.47
N ARG A 117 0.09 9.38 -1.07
CA ARG A 117 -1.19 8.90 -1.58
C ARG A 117 -1.61 7.64 -0.86
N PHE A 118 -2.89 7.62 -0.54
CA PHE A 118 -3.61 6.48 -0.02
C PHE A 118 -4.91 6.31 -0.83
N ARG A 119 -4.87 5.51 -1.90
CA ARG A 119 -5.98 5.40 -2.86
C ARG A 119 -6.38 6.78 -3.44
N VAL A 120 -7.64 7.17 -3.23
CA VAL A 120 -8.26 8.44 -3.63
C VAL A 120 -7.90 9.60 -2.70
N PHE A 121 -7.23 9.32 -1.57
CA PHE A 121 -6.73 10.34 -0.68
C PHE A 121 -5.31 10.69 -1.04
N ALA A 122 -5.00 11.98 -0.96
CA ALA A 122 -3.64 12.43 -0.90
C ALA A 122 -3.44 13.27 0.36
N PHE A 123 -2.18 13.37 0.79
CA PHE A 123 -1.73 14.21 1.88
C PHE A 123 -0.66 15.09 1.29
N ASP A 124 -0.91 16.38 1.25
CA ASP A 124 0.14 17.34 0.95
C ASP A 124 1.11 17.34 2.14
N ILE A 125 2.38 17.09 1.85
CA ILE A 125 3.43 17.08 2.85
C ILE A 125 4.13 18.42 2.69
N ASP A 126 3.88 19.32 3.63
CA ASP A 126 4.59 20.59 3.71
C ASP A 126 4.93 20.90 5.17
N HIS A 127 6.01 20.30 5.67
CA HIS A 127 6.39 20.38 7.08
C HIS A 127 7.88 20.62 7.28
N GLU A 128 8.22 21.40 8.30
CA GLU A 128 9.58 21.40 8.87
C GLU A 128 9.77 20.09 9.65
N VAL A 129 10.70 19.25 9.20
CA VAL A 129 10.91 17.91 9.74
C VAL A 129 12.29 17.82 10.39
N GLY A 130 12.30 17.48 11.68
CA GLY A 130 13.50 17.23 12.46
C GLY A 130 14.13 15.84 12.21
N PRO A 131 15.19 15.49 12.96
CA PRO A 131 15.81 14.16 12.88
C PRO A 131 14.85 13.03 13.29
N GLU A 132 13.82 13.33 14.07
CA GLU A 132 12.77 12.39 14.46
C GLU A 132 11.81 12.02 13.32
N GLY A 133 11.80 12.78 12.22
CA GLY A 133 10.93 12.54 11.08
C GLY A 133 9.51 13.06 11.26
N LEU A 134 8.63 12.60 10.37
CA LEU A 134 7.22 12.91 10.30
C LEU A 134 6.45 11.59 10.11
N PHE A 135 5.43 11.34 10.92
CA PHE A 135 4.49 10.27 10.62
C PHE A 135 3.37 10.78 9.74
N MET A 136 3.08 10.05 8.68
CA MET A 136 1.78 10.10 8.02
C MET A 136 0.97 8.89 8.49
N GLN A 137 -0.29 9.09 8.87
CA GLN A 137 -1.20 8.03 9.29
C GLN A 137 -2.46 8.04 8.45
N ALA A 138 -2.87 6.86 7.98
CA ALA A 138 -4.09 6.68 7.22
C ALA A 138 -4.76 5.35 7.64
N PRO A 139 -6.08 5.20 7.50
CA PRO A 139 -6.70 3.90 7.62
C PRO A 139 -6.27 3.01 6.43
N GLY A 140 -5.75 1.83 6.71
CA GLY A 140 -5.49 0.76 5.75
C GLY A 140 -6.79 0.08 5.35
N LEU A 141 -7.51 0.70 4.42
CA LEU A 141 -8.90 0.34 4.11
C LEU A 141 -9.05 -0.77 3.09
N ASP A 142 -8.02 -0.96 2.26
CA ASP A 142 -8.02 -1.97 1.22
C ASP A 142 -6.60 -2.57 1.13
N PRO A 143 -6.44 -3.89 1.39
CA PRO A 143 -5.14 -4.56 1.26
C PRO A 143 -4.63 -4.62 -0.19
N ASN A 144 -5.42 -4.09 -1.12
CA ASN A 144 -5.11 -4.06 -2.53
C ASN A 144 -4.65 -2.67 -2.99
N TRP A 145 -4.18 -1.78 -2.11
CA TRP A 145 -3.66 -0.50 -2.56
C TRP A 145 -2.35 -0.15 -1.87
N ALA A 146 -1.43 0.35 -2.66
CA ALA A 146 -0.19 0.86 -2.14
C ALA A 146 -0.40 2.24 -1.51
N VAL A 147 0.31 2.45 -0.42
CA VAL A 147 0.61 3.78 0.08
C VAL A 147 1.86 4.23 -0.64
N THR A 148 1.81 5.37 -1.32
CA THR A 148 2.99 5.95 -1.97
C THR A 148 3.35 7.28 -1.33
N VAL A 149 4.64 7.62 -1.32
CA VAL A 149 5.16 8.89 -0.84
C VAL A 149 6.10 9.43 -1.89
N HIS A 150 5.78 10.61 -2.41
CA HIS A 150 6.55 11.33 -3.43
C HIS A 150 7.06 12.63 -2.82
N THR A 151 8.36 12.85 -2.76
CA THR A 151 8.95 14.06 -2.18
C THR A 151 9.84 14.77 -3.20
N GLN A 152 10.00 16.09 -3.06
CA GLN A 152 10.92 16.87 -3.88
C GLN A 152 12.38 16.54 -3.57
N THR A 153 12.68 16.32 -2.29
CA THR A 153 14.02 15.98 -1.81
C THR A 153 14.09 14.50 -1.40
N PRO A 154 15.25 13.83 -1.55
CA PRO A 154 15.39 12.46 -1.08
C PRO A 154 15.16 12.32 0.43
N VAL A 155 14.29 11.38 0.81
CA VAL A 155 13.98 11.03 2.21
C VAL A 155 14.08 9.52 2.40
N TRP A 156 14.12 9.06 3.64
CA TRP A 156 13.80 7.66 3.96
C TRP A 156 12.32 7.56 4.31
N VAL A 157 11.65 6.52 3.82
CA VAL A 157 10.28 6.19 4.23
C VAL A 157 10.21 4.73 4.62
N ASP A 158 9.67 4.49 5.80
CA ASP A 158 9.26 3.16 6.23
C ASP A 158 7.76 3.12 6.40
N PHE A 159 7.19 1.94 6.21
CA PHE A 159 5.76 1.72 6.29
C PHE A 159 5.48 0.67 7.36
N GLY A 160 4.34 0.79 8.01
CA GLY A 160 3.90 -0.23 8.96
C GLY A 160 2.43 -0.08 9.30
N GLN A 161 1.96 -1.00 10.16
CA GLN A 161 0.58 -1.07 10.62
C GLN A 161 0.45 -0.52 12.04
N GLY A 162 -0.78 -0.25 12.45
CA GLY A 162 -1.09 0.28 13.78
C GLY A 162 -1.07 1.80 13.83
N VAL A 163 -1.11 2.34 15.05
CA VAL A 163 -1.12 3.79 15.30
C VAL A 163 0.16 4.16 16.05
N PRO A 164 1.07 4.94 15.44
CA PRO A 164 2.21 5.49 16.17
C PRO A 164 1.70 6.28 17.39
N PRO A 165 2.15 5.99 18.62
CA PRO A 165 1.62 6.65 19.80
C PRO A 165 2.08 8.11 19.94
N ASP A 166 1.26 8.98 20.54
CA ASP A 166 1.57 10.41 20.72
C ASP A 166 2.78 10.66 21.61
N TRP A 167 3.03 9.77 22.57
CA TRP A 167 4.16 9.90 23.48
C TRP A 167 5.52 9.77 22.78
N LEU A 168 5.58 9.38 21.49
CA LEU A 168 6.81 9.45 20.69
C LEU A 168 7.23 10.90 20.39
N GLY A 169 6.32 11.87 20.52
CA GLY A 169 6.62 13.29 20.27
C GLY A 169 7.03 13.61 18.84
N VAL A 170 6.80 12.70 17.89
CA VAL A 170 7.04 12.91 16.46
C VAL A 170 5.83 13.62 15.85
N PRO A 171 6.01 14.69 15.06
CA PRO A 171 4.93 15.31 14.31
C PRO A 171 4.15 14.28 13.49
N LYS A 172 2.83 14.49 13.36
CA LYS A 172 1.96 13.60 12.60
C LYS A 172 1.05 14.38 11.66
N VAL A 173 0.92 13.85 10.46
CA VAL A 173 -0.12 14.15 9.47
C VAL A 173 -1.08 12.98 9.49
N SER A 174 -2.37 13.23 9.66
CA SER A 174 -3.35 12.14 9.78
C SER A 174 -4.58 12.40 8.94
N SER A 175 -5.14 11.32 8.39
CA SER A 175 -6.50 11.41 7.83
C SER A 175 -7.56 11.64 8.89
N ALA A 176 -7.24 11.36 10.16
CA ALA A 176 -8.18 11.54 11.25
C ALA A 176 -8.65 13.00 11.30
N ALA A 177 -9.98 13.19 11.29
CA ALA A 177 -10.63 14.50 11.24
C ALA A 177 -10.33 15.36 10.00
N LEU A 178 -9.75 14.80 8.93
CA LEU A 178 -9.56 15.43 7.62
C LEU A 178 -8.76 16.75 7.62
N ARG A 179 -7.98 17.01 8.68
CA ARG A 179 -7.25 18.27 8.79
C ARG A 179 -6.18 18.41 7.71
N ASP A 180 -5.52 17.30 7.41
CA ASP A 180 -4.33 17.27 6.55
C ASP A 180 -4.58 16.50 5.24
N VAL A 181 -5.82 16.06 5.01
CA VAL A 181 -6.20 15.36 3.78
C VAL A 181 -6.41 16.39 2.69
N VAL A 182 -5.82 16.16 1.53
CA VAL A 182 -6.17 16.81 0.28
C VAL A 182 -6.87 15.79 -0.59
N LEU A 183 -8.10 16.08 -1.00
CA LEU A 183 -8.74 15.26 -2.02
C LEU A 183 -8.02 15.49 -3.34
N SER A 184 -7.45 14.43 -3.91
CA SER A 184 -6.93 14.44 -5.29
C SER A 184 -8.04 14.94 -6.23
N HIS A 185 -7.71 15.86 -7.15
CA HIS A 185 -8.67 16.60 -7.97
C HIS A 185 -9.57 15.67 -8.83
N PRO A 186 -10.81 16.08 -9.19
CA PRO A 186 -11.72 15.35 -10.10
C PRO A 186 -11.22 15.04 -11.52
N SER A 187 -10.07 15.58 -11.95
CA SER A 187 -9.37 15.17 -13.17
C SER A 187 -8.67 13.82 -13.00
N ASP A 188 -8.45 13.38 -11.76
CA ASP A 188 -8.03 12.03 -11.44
C ASP A 188 -9.05 11.07 -12.06
N PRO A 189 -8.68 10.28 -13.09
CA PRO A 189 -9.60 9.42 -13.80
C PRO A 189 -10.30 8.45 -12.87
N MET A 190 -9.70 8.07 -11.73
CA MET A 190 -10.35 7.22 -10.72
C MET A 190 -11.38 7.99 -9.91
N LEU A 191 -11.18 9.25 -9.55
CA LEU A 191 -12.23 10.05 -8.90
C LEU A 191 -13.35 10.37 -9.90
N GLY A 192 -13.01 10.75 -11.13
CA GLY A 192 -13.95 10.93 -12.24
C GLY A 192 -14.74 9.65 -12.52
N LEU A 193 -14.10 8.49 -12.51
CA LEU A 193 -14.72 7.19 -12.72
C LEU A 193 -15.53 6.71 -11.52
N VAL A 194 -15.11 6.97 -10.29
CA VAL A 194 -15.92 6.72 -9.09
C VAL A 194 -17.16 7.62 -9.14
N VAL A 195 -17.00 8.90 -9.44
CA VAL A 195 -18.10 9.86 -9.59
C VAL A 195 -19.03 9.47 -10.73
N ASP A 196 -18.51 9.09 -11.90
CA ASP A 196 -19.29 8.71 -13.08
C ASP A 196 -19.91 7.32 -12.96
N SER A 197 -19.22 6.36 -12.34
CA SER A 197 -19.79 5.05 -12.02
C SER A 197 -20.89 5.20 -10.99
N VAL A 198 -20.70 6.02 -9.95
CA VAL A 198 -21.77 6.36 -9.00
C VAL A 198 -22.94 7.04 -9.69
N ARG A 199 -22.70 8.03 -10.58
CA ARG A 199 -23.73 8.72 -11.37
C ARG A 199 -24.57 7.73 -12.19
N ARG A 200 -23.92 6.78 -12.87
CA ARG A 200 -24.60 5.74 -13.66
C ARG A 200 -25.35 4.72 -12.80
N PHE A 201 -24.81 4.36 -11.63
CA PHE A 201 -25.39 3.32 -10.76
C PHE A 201 -26.50 3.79 -9.84
N ALA A 202 -26.49 5.06 -9.41
CA ALA A 202 -27.49 5.61 -8.49
C ALA A 202 -28.70 6.23 -9.20
N GLY A 203 -28.77 6.17 -10.53
CA GLY A 203 -29.79 6.86 -11.33
C GLY A 203 -29.81 8.39 -11.14
N GLY A 204 -28.72 8.99 -10.65
CA GLY A 204 -28.76 10.30 -10.00
C GLY A 204 -27.54 11.20 -10.29
N SER A 205 -27.80 12.50 -10.27
CA SER A 205 -26.85 13.59 -10.52
C SER A 205 -25.73 13.66 -9.48
N ALA A 206 -24.71 14.50 -9.72
CA ALA A 206 -23.63 14.78 -8.75
C ALA A 206 -24.15 15.15 -7.33
N ALA A 207 -25.37 15.67 -7.23
CA ALA A 207 -26.03 15.96 -5.97
C ALA A 207 -26.28 14.69 -5.13
N ALA A 208 -26.64 13.54 -5.73
CA ALA A 208 -26.95 12.32 -4.98
C ALA A 208 -25.72 11.71 -4.30
N LEU A 209 -24.56 11.69 -4.98
CA LEU A 209 -23.29 11.30 -4.37
C LEU A 209 -22.90 12.28 -3.26
N ARG A 210 -23.00 13.58 -3.51
CA ARG A 210 -22.75 14.59 -2.47
C ARG A 210 -23.63 14.38 -1.25
N THR A 211 -24.93 14.12 -1.43
CA THR A 211 -25.86 13.81 -0.32
C THR A 211 -25.42 12.56 0.44
N ARG A 212 -24.98 11.51 -0.26
CA ARG A 212 -24.53 10.27 0.38
C ARG A 212 -23.25 10.47 1.16
N VAL A 213 -22.23 11.12 0.60
CA VAL A 213 -20.98 11.42 1.31
C VAL A 213 -21.23 12.41 2.45
N ARG A 214 -22.07 13.44 2.25
CA ARG A 214 -22.51 14.34 3.32
C ARG A 214 -23.21 13.59 4.45
N GLY A 215 -23.92 12.49 4.16
CA GLY A 215 -24.53 11.62 5.18
C GLY A 215 -23.52 10.77 5.96
N LEU A 216 -22.29 10.61 5.48
CA LEU A 216 -21.24 9.83 6.16
C LEU A 216 -20.43 10.66 7.16
N VAL A 217 -20.59 11.98 7.14
CA VAL A 217 -19.68 12.93 7.80
C VAL A 217 -20.49 14.02 8.48
N ASP A 218 -20.00 14.58 9.60
CA ASP A 218 -20.71 15.71 10.20
C ASP A 218 -20.66 16.95 9.27
N ALA A 219 -21.62 17.87 9.44
CA ALA A 219 -21.77 19.02 8.56
C ALA A 219 -20.48 19.88 8.46
N ARG A 220 -19.75 20.02 9.57
CA ARG A 220 -18.50 20.81 9.60
C ARG A 220 -17.40 20.13 8.78
N ARG A 221 -17.25 18.81 8.90
CA ARG A 221 -16.31 18.03 8.08
C ARG A 221 -16.67 18.06 6.60
N TRP A 222 -17.97 18.02 6.28
CA TRP A 222 -18.44 18.16 4.91
C TRP A 222 -18.06 19.52 4.31
N ASP A 223 -18.29 20.60 5.04
CA ASP A 223 -17.99 21.96 4.55
C ASP A 223 -16.49 22.12 4.23
N LEU A 224 -15.61 21.56 5.06
CA LEU A 224 -14.17 21.52 4.80
C LEU A 224 -13.81 20.73 3.53
N LEU A 225 -14.39 19.54 3.35
CA LEU A 225 -14.18 18.74 2.14
C LEU A 225 -14.69 19.45 0.89
N GLU A 226 -15.86 20.06 0.97
CA GLU A 226 -16.47 20.77 -0.16
C GLU A 226 -15.66 22.01 -0.53
N GLU A 227 -15.13 22.73 0.47
CA GLU A 227 -14.23 23.85 0.26
C GLU A 227 -12.91 23.40 -0.37
N GLN A 228 -12.29 22.32 0.12
CA GLN A 228 -11.08 21.76 -0.48
C GLN A 228 -11.32 21.29 -1.91
N TRP A 229 -12.45 20.60 -2.17
CA TRP A 229 -12.83 20.19 -3.52
C TRP A 229 -12.97 21.40 -4.45
N ARG A 230 -13.63 22.46 -3.98
CA ARG A 230 -13.85 23.69 -4.75
C ARG A 230 -12.55 24.45 -5.01
N ARG A 231 -11.62 24.42 -4.07
CA ARG A 231 -10.28 25.02 -4.19
C ARG A 231 -9.32 24.15 -4.99
N GLY A 232 -9.65 22.89 -5.25
CA GLY A 232 -8.76 21.86 -5.75
C GLY A 232 -7.86 22.36 -6.88
N GLN A 233 -6.62 22.66 -6.53
CA GLN A 233 -5.51 22.66 -7.47
C GLN A 233 -5.11 21.20 -7.61
N ASP A 234 -4.80 20.75 -8.83
CA ASP A 234 -4.21 19.42 -9.02
C ASP A 234 -3.04 19.29 -8.05
N ALA A 235 -3.08 18.30 -7.15
CA ALA A 235 -1.94 18.00 -6.30
C ALA A 235 -0.80 17.63 -7.24
N VAL A 236 0.10 18.59 -7.49
CA VAL A 236 1.16 18.43 -8.47
C VAL A 236 2.10 17.39 -7.89
N VAL A 237 2.13 16.21 -8.51
CA VAL A 237 3.13 15.20 -8.18
C VAL A 237 4.48 15.86 -8.40
N PRO A 238 5.32 15.96 -7.37
CA PRO A 238 6.66 16.47 -7.57
C PRO A 238 7.33 15.64 -8.67
N VAL A 239 7.77 16.31 -9.73
CA VAL A 239 8.60 15.66 -10.74
C VAL A 239 9.89 15.29 -10.02
N ALA A 240 10.15 13.99 -9.91
CA ALA A 240 11.37 13.52 -9.26
C ALA A 240 12.56 14.09 -10.05
N PRO A 241 13.57 14.65 -9.36
CA PRO A 241 14.76 15.10 -10.05
C PRO A 241 15.40 13.92 -10.80
N PRO A 242 15.88 14.14 -12.03
CA PRO A 242 16.57 13.08 -12.76
C PRO A 242 17.77 12.59 -11.95
N GLY A 243 17.99 11.28 -11.92
CA GLY A 243 19.13 10.67 -11.23
C GLY A 243 18.90 10.20 -9.79
N GLY A 244 17.64 10.00 -9.37
CA GLY A 244 17.35 9.29 -8.12
C GLY A 244 17.94 7.87 -8.08
N PRO A 245 18.11 7.27 -6.89
CA PRO A 245 18.62 5.91 -6.76
C PRO A 245 17.85 4.94 -7.64
N ARG A 246 18.59 4.19 -8.45
CA ARG A 246 18.01 3.20 -9.36
C ARG A 246 17.98 1.82 -8.69
N PRO A 247 16.98 0.99 -9.01
CA PRO A 247 16.99 -0.42 -8.67
C PRO A 247 18.30 -1.06 -9.10
N PRO A 248 18.80 -2.06 -8.35
CA PRO A 248 20.01 -2.78 -8.73
C PRO A 248 19.85 -3.39 -10.12
N ARG A 249 20.83 -3.18 -11.00
CA ARG A 249 20.80 -3.67 -12.39
C ARG A 249 21.61 -4.93 -12.57
N THR A 250 22.53 -5.21 -11.64
CA THR A 250 23.31 -6.44 -11.64
C THR A 250 22.87 -7.38 -10.51
N PRO A 251 22.99 -8.70 -10.68
CA PRO A 251 22.77 -9.65 -9.60
C PRO A 251 23.65 -9.37 -8.36
N GLU A 252 24.86 -8.85 -8.54
CA GLU A 252 25.79 -8.47 -7.47
C GLU A 252 25.25 -7.32 -6.62
N GLU A 253 24.83 -6.23 -7.26
CA GLU A 253 24.20 -5.07 -6.61
C GLU A 253 22.94 -5.48 -5.86
N GLN A 254 22.13 -6.35 -6.48
CA GLN A 254 20.89 -6.85 -5.91
C GLN A 254 21.14 -7.63 -4.62
N ARG A 255 22.08 -8.59 -4.64
CA ARG A 255 22.48 -9.34 -3.45
C ARG A 255 23.03 -8.43 -2.36
N ALA A 256 23.84 -7.44 -2.73
CA ALA A 256 24.38 -6.47 -1.77
C ALA A 256 23.26 -5.65 -1.12
N LEU A 257 22.28 -5.20 -1.90
CA LEU A 257 21.10 -4.50 -1.39
C LEU A 257 20.27 -5.39 -0.46
N HIS A 258 20.00 -6.65 -0.82
CA HIS A 258 19.29 -7.59 0.04
C HIS A 258 20.01 -7.88 1.35
N ARG A 259 21.34 -8.05 1.35
CA ARG A 259 22.13 -8.18 2.59
C ARG A 259 21.99 -6.94 3.47
N ARG A 260 22.08 -5.75 2.87
CA ARG A 260 21.89 -4.47 3.59
C ARG A 260 20.49 -4.41 4.19
N LEU A 261 19.44 -4.59 3.38
CA LEU A 261 18.05 -4.62 3.83
C LEU A 261 17.83 -5.60 4.98
N ARG A 262 18.30 -6.85 4.85
CA ARG A 262 18.18 -7.86 5.89
C ARG A 262 18.81 -7.39 7.21
N ASN A 263 20.04 -6.87 7.15
CA ASN A 263 20.73 -6.35 8.33
C ASN A 263 20.03 -5.12 8.91
N ALA A 264 19.52 -4.21 8.06
CA ALA A 264 18.75 -3.03 8.46
C ALA A 264 17.52 -3.40 9.27
N ARG A 265 16.83 -4.47 8.85
CA ARG A 265 15.64 -5.01 9.49
C ARG A 265 15.95 -5.87 10.72
N GLY A 266 17.22 -6.03 11.08
CA GLY A 266 17.65 -6.86 12.21
C GLY A 266 17.42 -8.35 12.00
N LEU A 267 17.26 -8.80 10.75
CA LEU A 267 16.92 -10.19 10.44
C LEU A 267 18.19 -11.05 10.30
N SER A 268 18.19 -12.22 10.92
CA SER A 268 19.13 -13.28 10.60
C SER A 268 18.79 -13.93 9.26
N GLN A 269 19.75 -14.64 8.66
CA GLN A 269 19.49 -15.45 7.46
C GLN A 269 18.44 -16.55 7.70
N ALA A 270 18.31 -17.04 8.95
CA ALA A 270 17.29 -18.03 9.29
C ALA A 270 15.90 -17.40 9.34
N GLU A 271 15.76 -16.21 9.92
CA GLU A 271 14.49 -15.47 9.95
C GLU A 271 14.06 -15.04 8.55
N ALA A 272 14.99 -14.58 7.71
CA ALA A 272 14.70 -14.30 6.30
C ALA A 272 14.20 -15.56 5.56
N ALA A 273 14.79 -16.72 5.82
CA ALA A 273 14.36 -17.99 5.23
C ALA A 273 12.95 -18.39 5.69
N VAL A 274 12.61 -18.15 6.95
CA VAL A 274 11.25 -18.36 7.48
C VAL A 274 10.25 -17.42 6.80
N ALA A 275 10.54 -16.12 6.73
CA ALA A 275 9.66 -15.13 6.08
C ALA A 275 9.41 -15.47 4.60
N VAL A 276 10.45 -15.84 3.87
CA VAL A 276 10.31 -16.30 2.47
C VAL A 276 9.48 -17.60 2.39
N THR A 277 9.68 -18.53 3.32
CA THR A 277 8.90 -19.78 3.36
C THR A 277 7.42 -19.50 3.65
N GLU A 278 7.10 -18.53 4.49
CA GLU A 278 5.73 -18.12 4.79
C GLU A 278 5.05 -17.52 3.55
N LEU A 279 5.74 -16.66 2.80
CA LEU A 279 5.24 -16.14 1.52
C LEU A 279 4.95 -17.25 0.50
N LEU A 280 5.74 -18.34 0.51
CA LEU A 280 5.49 -19.50 -0.34
C LEU A 280 4.35 -20.40 0.15
N ARG A 281 3.99 -20.30 1.43
CA ARG A 281 2.93 -21.09 2.07
C ARG A 281 1.59 -20.41 2.06
N ASP A 282 1.55 -19.09 1.89
CA ASP A 282 0.32 -18.32 1.89
C ASP A 282 -0.63 -18.87 0.81
N ARG A 283 -1.66 -19.58 1.27
CA ARG A 283 -2.62 -20.34 0.45
C ARG A 283 -3.70 -19.47 -0.14
N SER A 284 -3.71 -18.17 0.17
CA SER A 284 -4.56 -17.20 -0.54
C SER A 284 -4.22 -17.13 -2.03
N VAL A 285 -3.17 -17.84 -2.47
CA VAL A 285 -2.67 -17.78 -3.82
C VAL A 285 -2.46 -19.18 -4.47
N PRO A 286 -3.21 -19.54 -5.54
CA PRO A 286 -3.38 -20.92 -6.04
C PRO A 286 -2.28 -21.58 -6.91
N ALA A 287 -1.12 -20.98 -7.15
CA ALA A 287 -0.18 -21.38 -8.23
C ALA A 287 1.14 -22.03 -7.76
N ILE A 288 1.44 -22.10 -6.46
CA ILE A 288 2.67 -22.75 -6.00
C ILE A 288 2.45 -24.28 -5.98
N PRO A 289 3.32 -25.08 -6.64
CA PRO A 289 3.22 -26.52 -6.60
C PRO A 289 3.15 -27.02 -5.15
N ARG A 290 2.10 -27.78 -4.81
CA ARG A 290 2.00 -28.42 -3.49
C ARG A 290 3.29 -29.21 -3.24
N GLY A 291 4.00 -28.85 -2.17
CA GLY A 291 5.26 -29.50 -1.79
C GLY A 291 6.54 -28.74 -2.15
N THR A 292 6.48 -27.47 -2.54
CA THR A 292 7.70 -26.64 -2.57
C THR A 292 8.41 -26.70 -1.21
N PRO A 293 9.68 -27.15 -1.15
CA PRO A 293 10.38 -27.29 0.11
C PRO A 293 10.58 -25.92 0.77
N PRO A 294 10.60 -25.86 2.12
CA PRO A 294 10.86 -24.61 2.82
C PRO A 294 12.24 -24.07 2.43
N VAL A 295 12.34 -22.75 2.33
CA VAL A 295 13.62 -22.09 2.10
C VAL A 295 14.45 -22.21 3.38
N SER A 296 15.68 -22.67 3.22
CA SER A 296 16.64 -22.88 4.31
C SER A 296 17.55 -21.66 4.49
N LYS A 297 18.09 -21.50 5.71
CA LYS A 297 19.16 -20.54 6.00
C LYS A 297 20.32 -20.64 4.99
N MET A 298 20.70 -21.86 4.61
CA MET A 298 21.80 -22.10 3.67
C MET A 298 21.50 -21.57 2.26
N GLN A 299 20.24 -21.63 1.80
CA GLN A 299 19.85 -21.04 0.52
C GLN A 299 19.94 -19.51 0.54
N ILE A 300 19.55 -18.86 1.65
CA ILE A 300 19.76 -17.42 1.84
C ILE A 300 21.26 -17.08 1.82
N HIS A 301 22.06 -17.84 2.55
CA HIS A 301 23.53 -17.66 2.56
C HIS A 301 24.15 -17.84 1.16
N ASN A 302 23.76 -18.88 0.44
CA ASN A 302 24.26 -19.14 -0.91
C ASN A 302 23.88 -18.01 -1.87
N TYR A 303 22.62 -17.57 -1.84
CA TYR A 303 22.17 -16.41 -2.59
C TYR A 303 23.02 -15.20 -2.25
N GLU A 304 23.11 -14.82 -0.98
CA GLU A 304 23.85 -13.62 -0.55
C GLU A 304 25.35 -13.68 -0.86
N SER A 305 25.96 -14.86 -0.94
CA SER A 305 27.37 -15.05 -1.30
C SER A 305 27.63 -15.18 -2.81
N GLY A 306 26.57 -15.12 -3.64
CA GLY A 306 26.68 -15.30 -5.09
C GLY A 306 26.85 -16.75 -5.53
N ARG A 307 26.70 -17.72 -4.62
CA ARG A 307 26.68 -19.15 -4.95
C ARG A 307 25.32 -19.51 -5.55
N ARG A 308 25.32 -20.40 -6.56
CA ARG A 308 24.09 -20.82 -7.24
C ARG A 308 23.18 -21.60 -6.29
N GLY A 309 22.11 -20.95 -5.80
CA GLY A 309 20.98 -21.59 -5.14
C GLY A 309 19.78 -21.65 -6.08
N ARG A 310 19.10 -22.80 -6.18
CA ARG A 310 17.87 -22.94 -6.96
C ARG A 310 16.65 -22.70 -6.07
N VAL A 311 16.34 -21.44 -5.82
CA VAL A 311 15.02 -21.02 -5.33
C VAL A 311 14.44 -20.09 -6.39
N PRO A 312 13.41 -20.51 -7.13
CA PRO A 312 12.77 -19.68 -8.15
C PRO A 312 12.33 -18.34 -7.55
N HIS A 313 12.61 -17.25 -8.26
CA HIS A 313 12.21 -15.90 -7.86
C HIS A 313 12.64 -15.48 -6.44
N LEU A 314 13.73 -16.05 -5.92
CA LEU A 314 14.25 -15.67 -4.59
C LEU A 314 14.46 -14.16 -4.43
N PRO A 315 14.96 -13.41 -5.44
CA PRO A 315 15.07 -11.96 -5.29
C PRO A 315 13.72 -11.25 -5.07
N ALA A 316 12.68 -11.67 -5.77
CA ALA A 316 11.32 -11.14 -5.60
C ALA A 316 10.73 -11.52 -4.24
N LEU A 317 10.97 -12.75 -3.76
CA LEU A 317 10.57 -13.21 -2.43
C LEU A 317 11.27 -12.42 -1.32
N LEU A 318 12.56 -12.13 -1.47
CA LEU A 318 13.32 -11.33 -0.50
C LEU A 318 12.91 -9.87 -0.51
N ASP A 319 12.61 -9.30 -1.68
CA ASP A 319 12.05 -7.97 -1.80
C ASP A 319 10.77 -7.82 -0.97
N ARG A 320 9.86 -8.81 -1.11
CA ARG A 320 8.62 -8.91 -0.34
C ARG A 320 8.90 -9.10 1.15
N ALA A 321 9.77 -10.05 1.52
CA ALA A 321 10.09 -10.34 2.92
C ALA A 321 10.77 -9.18 3.66
N TYR A 322 11.42 -8.26 2.92
CA TYR A 322 12.08 -7.08 3.48
C TYR A 322 11.27 -5.79 3.33
N ASP A 323 10.04 -5.89 2.82
CA ASP A 323 9.15 -4.76 2.57
C ASP A 323 9.78 -3.69 1.65
N ALA A 324 10.50 -4.12 0.62
CA ALA A 324 11.23 -3.22 -0.30
C ALA A 324 10.38 -2.71 -1.49
N TYR A 325 9.11 -3.15 -1.59
CA TYR A 325 8.12 -2.68 -2.57
C TYR A 325 8.62 -2.67 -4.02
N GLY A 326 9.26 -3.76 -4.41
CA GLY A 326 9.82 -3.97 -5.73
C GLY A 326 11.04 -3.13 -6.07
N PHE A 327 11.60 -2.35 -5.14
CA PHE A 327 12.83 -1.61 -5.43
C PHE A 327 14.07 -2.50 -5.51
N SER A 328 14.08 -3.62 -4.78
CA SER A 328 15.21 -4.55 -4.76
C SER A 328 15.02 -5.73 -5.72
N CYS A 329 13.91 -5.77 -6.46
CA CYS A 329 13.62 -6.76 -7.48
C CYS A 329 13.35 -6.08 -8.82
N PHE A 330 14.01 -6.53 -9.88
CA PHE A 330 13.69 -6.13 -11.24
C PHE A 330 13.85 -7.34 -12.16
N GLU A 331 12.94 -8.30 -11.99
CA GLU A 331 13.04 -9.64 -12.58
C GLU A 331 12.05 -9.79 -13.74
N PRO A 332 12.49 -10.26 -14.93
CA PRO A 332 11.59 -10.51 -16.04
C PRO A 332 10.60 -11.62 -15.71
N VAL A 333 9.35 -11.42 -16.16
CA VAL A 333 8.29 -12.41 -16.03
C VAL A 333 8.07 -13.06 -17.39
N ARG A 334 7.81 -14.36 -17.37
CA ARG A 334 7.54 -15.11 -18.59
C ARG A 334 6.26 -14.60 -19.23
N THR A 335 6.39 -14.12 -20.46
CA THR A 335 5.28 -13.74 -21.32
C THR A 335 4.99 -14.85 -22.34
N TRP A 336 3.74 -14.94 -22.80
CA TRP A 336 3.38 -15.75 -23.96
C TRP A 336 2.41 -14.99 -24.86
N ARG A 337 2.49 -15.28 -26.15
CA ARG A 337 1.63 -14.66 -27.15
C ARG A 337 0.24 -15.31 -27.10
N VAL A 338 -0.80 -14.50 -26.92
CA VAL A 338 -2.22 -14.94 -26.95
C VAL A 338 -2.81 -14.70 -28.33
N ARG A 339 -2.47 -13.56 -28.95
CA ARG A 339 -2.84 -13.17 -30.33
C ARG A 339 -1.66 -12.49 -31.00
N HIS A 340 -1.74 -12.20 -32.30
CA HIS A 340 -0.67 -11.52 -33.03
C HIS A 340 -0.23 -10.20 -32.35
N ASP A 341 -1.20 -9.45 -31.83
CA ASP A 341 -1.07 -8.15 -31.18
C ASP A 341 -1.18 -8.21 -29.65
N SER A 342 -1.21 -9.41 -29.05
CA SER A 342 -1.49 -9.55 -27.62
C SER A 342 -0.61 -10.57 -26.92
N VAL A 343 -0.10 -10.16 -25.77
CA VAL A 343 0.77 -10.93 -24.88
C VAL A 343 0.11 -11.04 -23.52
N ALA A 344 0.15 -12.22 -22.91
CA ALA A 344 -0.24 -12.41 -21.52
C ALA A 344 0.95 -12.80 -20.66
N THR A 345 0.84 -12.54 -19.36
CA THR A 345 1.84 -12.90 -18.36
C THR A 345 1.17 -13.36 -17.06
N VAL A 346 1.71 -14.42 -16.47
CA VAL A 346 1.34 -14.94 -15.15
C VAL A 346 2.42 -14.47 -14.20
N PHE A 347 2.02 -13.71 -13.19
CA PHE A 347 2.94 -13.36 -12.11
C PHE A 347 2.95 -14.46 -11.06
N PRO A 348 4.12 -14.76 -10.45
CA PRO A 348 4.18 -15.60 -9.27
C PRO A 348 3.24 -15.06 -8.21
N ASP A 349 2.44 -15.93 -7.68
CA ASP A 349 1.36 -15.63 -6.78
C ASP A 349 1.72 -14.81 -5.54
N PHE A 350 2.88 -15.07 -4.93
CA PHE A 350 3.39 -14.28 -3.81
C PHE A 350 3.68 -12.80 -4.18
N TRP A 351 3.78 -12.47 -5.47
CA TRP A 351 4.12 -11.14 -5.96
C TRP A 351 2.92 -10.21 -5.91
N LEU A 352 2.87 -9.39 -4.87
CA LEU A 352 1.95 -8.26 -4.76
C LEU A 352 2.82 -7.00 -4.66
N GLY A 353 2.71 -6.12 -5.65
CA GLY A 353 3.66 -5.04 -5.79
C GLY A 353 3.77 -4.50 -7.21
N PRO A 354 4.71 -3.58 -7.44
CA PRO A 354 4.85 -2.91 -8.72
C PRO A 354 5.25 -3.89 -9.81
N VAL A 355 4.71 -3.64 -10.99
CA VAL A 355 4.97 -4.31 -12.25
C VAL A 355 5.38 -3.24 -13.23
N THR A 356 6.52 -3.46 -13.87
CA THR A 356 7.03 -2.55 -14.90
C THR A 356 6.90 -3.21 -16.26
N LEU A 357 6.31 -2.50 -17.21
CA LEU A 357 6.26 -2.85 -18.62
C LEU A 357 7.22 -1.94 -19.36
N VAL A 358 8.18 -2.52 -20.06
CA VAL A 358 9.13 -1.81 -20.92
C VAL A 358 8.72 -2.05 -22.36
N VAL A 359 8.14 -1.03 -22.97
CA VAL A 359 7.59 -1.07 -24.33
C VAL A 359 8.61 -0.50 -25.31
N ARG A 360 8.87 -1.23 -26.39
CA ARG A 360 9.89 -0.89 -27.40
C ARG A 360 9.33 -1.02 -28.81
N ALA A 361 9.66 -0.05 -29.65
CA ALA A 361 9.45 -0.19 -31.09
C ALA A 361 10.29 -1.37 -31.63
N SER A 362 9.72 -2.11 -32.58
CA SER A 362 10.34 -3.21 -33.29
C SER A 362 10.06 -3.06 -34.79
N GLY A 363 11.10 -2.92 -35.60
CA GLY A 363 10.98 -2.64 -37.04
C GLY A 363 11.10 -1.16 -37.38
N GLU A 364 11.18 -0.82 -38.67
CA GLU A 364 11.53 0.53 -39.15
C GLU A 364 10.47 1.60 -38.83
N GLU A 365 9.20 1.23 -38.83
CA GLU A 365 8.07 2.15 -38.64
C GLU A 365 7.00 1.52 -37.72
N PRO A 366 7.10 1.69 -36.38
CA PRO A 366 6.06 1.25 -35.47
C PRO A 366 4.79 2.09 -35.67
N GLU A 367 3.63 1.43 -35.79
CA GLU A 367 2.36 2.17 -35.93
C GLU A 367 1.98 2.83 -34.60
N PRO A 368 1.57 4.11 -34.59
CA PRO A 368 1.03 4.73 -33.39
C PRO A 368 -0.29 4.05 -33.00
N GLY A 369 -0.54 3.95 -31.70
CA GLY A 369 -1.79 3.36 -31.22
C GLY A 369 -1.82 3.18 -29.71
N PRO A 370 -2.96 2.76 -29.15
CA PRO A 370 -3.08 2.54 -27.71
C PRO A 370 -2.41 1.22 -27.29
N LEU A 371 -1.51 1.30 -26.31
CA LEU A 371 -1.16 0.17 -25.46
C LEU A 371 -2.34 -0.11 -24.54
N ARG A 372 -2.99 -1.27 -24.68
CA ARG A 372 -4.09 -1.65 -23.77
C ARG A 372 -3.59 -2.65 -22.76
N LEU A 373 -3.75 -2.33 -21.48
CA LEU A 373 -3.47 -3.26 -20.39
C LEU A 373 -4.79 -3.71 -19.79
N SER A 374 -4.89 -4.99 -19.44
CA SER A 374 -6.07 -5.53 -18.79
C SER A 374 -5.70 -6.58 -17.76
N TRP A 375 -6.23 -6.40 -16.56
CA TRP A 375 -6.37 -7.43 -15.53
C TRP A 375 -7.85 -7.79 -15.44
N ARG A 376 -8.17 -8.96 -14.87
CA ARG A 376 -9.51 -9.57 -14.85
C ARG A 376 -10.69 -8.58 -14.76
N HIS A 377 -10.60 -7.57 -13.90
CA HIS A 377 -11.67 -6.61 -13.64
C HIS A 377 -11.38 -5.17 -14.04
N ARG A 378 -10.19 -4.87 -14.57
CA ARG A 378 -9.74 -3.50 -14.85
C ARG A 378 -8.91 -3.42 -16.12
N ARG A 379 -9.03 -2.32 -16.85
CA ARG A 379 -8.27 -2.04 -18.06
C ARG A 379 -7.76 -0.61 -18.07
N ILE A 380 -6.77 -0.34 -18.90
CA ILE A 380 -6.27 1.00 -19.16
C ILE A 380 -5.75 1.07 -20.59
N GLU A 381 -5.86 2.24 -21.20
CA GLU A 381 -5.27 2.54 -22.50
C GLU A 381 -4.25 3.66 -22.35
N VAL A 382 -3.03 3.41 -22.82
CA VAL A 382 -1.95 4.39 -22.85
C VAL A 382 -1.63 4.72 -24.30
N PRO A 383 -1.74 5.98 -24.74
CA PRO A 383 -1.38 6.35 -26.10
C PRO A 383 0.13 6.15 -26.32
N LEU A 384 0.51 5.36 -27.32
CA LEU A 384 1.90 5.29 -27.78
C LEU A 384 2.09 6.31 -28.90
N PRO A 385 3.06 7.25 -28.76
CA PRO A 385 3.31 8.24 -29.80
C PRO A 385 3.90 7.61 -31.06
N SER A 386 3.77 8.30 -32.19
CA SER A 386 4.61 8.02 -33.37
C SER A 386 6.03 8.45 -33.03
N VAL A 387 6.94 7.52 -32.77
CA VAL A 387 8.32 7.85 -32.39
C VAL A 387 9.31 7.21 -33.36
N PRO A 388 10.34 7.96 -33.82
CA PRO A 388 11.44 7.34 -34.56
C PRO A 388 12.14 6.27 -33.70
N LEU A 389 12.60 5.20 -34.34
CA LEU A 389 13.26 4.03 -33.73
C LEU A 389 14.36 4.33 -32.70
N SER A 390 14.99 5.51 -32.77
CA SER A 390 16.06 5.90 -31.84
C SER A 390 15.55 6.39 -30.47
N SER A 391 14.25 6.38 -30.21
CA SER A 391 13.72 6.82 -28.92
C SER A 391 14.00 5.83 -27.81
N ALA A 392 14.20 6.37 -26.61
CA ALA A 392 14.27 5.59 -25.39
C ALA A 392 13.00 4.71 -25.21
N PRO A 393 13.13 3.51 -24.63
CA PRO A 393 11.97 2.68 -24.33
C PRO A 393 10.97 3.43 -23.44
N LEU A 394 9.67 3.19 -23.66
CA LEU A 394 8.63 3.67 -22.75
C LEU A 394 8.50 2.69 -21.59
N SER A 395 8.85 3.12 -20.39
CA SER A 395 8.60 2.38 -19.16
C SER A 395 7.27 2.79 -18.54
N VAL A 396 6.46 1.80 -18.19
CA VAL A 396 5.12 1.98 -17.63
C VAL A 396 4.98 1.14 -16.37
N GLY A 397 4.59 1.76 -15.26
CA GLY A 397 4.48 1.14 -13.95
C GLY A 397 3.02 0.94 -13.56
N CYS A 398 2.68 -0.25 -13.09
CA CYS A 398 1.36 -0.56 -12.55
C CYS A 398 1.50 -1.41 -11.29
N LEU A 399 0.43 -1.55 -10.51
CA LEU A 399 0.46 -2.29 -9.24
C LEU A 399 -0.37 -3.57 -9.39
N ARG A 400 0.25 -4.75 -9.21
CA ARG A 400 -0.50 -6.01 -9.14
C ARG A 400 -1.16 -6.14 -7.77
N LEU A 401 -2.45 -6.47 -7.81
CA LEU A 401 -3.32 -6.69 -6.66
C LEU A 401 -3.64 -8.18 -6.50
N PRO A 402 -4.05 -8.58 -5.29
CA PRO A 402 -4.75 -9.84 -5.09
C PRO A 402 -5.89 -10.01 -6.11
N ASP A 403 -6.05 -11.23 -6.62
CA ASP A 403 -7.12 -11.66 -7.53
C ASP A 403 -7.15 -11.04 -8.95
N ASP A 404 -6.14 -10.24 -9.33
CA ASP A 404 -6.06 -9.63 -10.67
C ASP A 404 -6.04 -10.65 -11.82
N GLY A 405 -5.67 -11.90 -11.53
CA GLY A 405 -5.39 -12.92 -12.54
C GLY A 405 -4.20 -12.55 -13.42
N ASP A 406 -4.25 -12.98 -14.67
CA ASP A 406 -3.20 -12.72 -15.66
C ASP A 406 -3.29 -11.29 -16.20
N LEU A 407 -2.14 -10.65 -16.42
CA LEU A 407 -2.07 -9.39 -17.15
C LEU A 407 -2.07 -9.69 -18.64
N THR A 408 -3.02 -9.14 -19.37
CA THR A 408 -3.03 -9.13 -20.83
C THR A 408 -2.65 -7.75 -21.35
N VAL A 409 -1.67 -7.72 -22.24
CA VAL A 409 -1.11 -6.53 -22.89
C VAL A 409 -1.43 -6.63 -24.38
N GLN A 410 -2.15 -5.65 -24.92
CA GLN A 410 -2.37 -5.49 -26.36
C GLN A 410 -1.49 -4.34 -26.87
N LEU A 411 -0.73 -4.62 -27.93
CA LEU A 411 0.24 -3.73 -28.52
C LEU A 411 -0.19 -3.34 -29.95
N PRO A 412 0.04 -2.10 -30.39
CA PRO A 412 -0.04 -1.77 -31.81
C PRO A 412 1.00 -2.54 -32.64
N PRO A 413 0.80 -2.65 -33.97
CA PRO A 413 1.79 -3.26 -34.86
C PRO A 413 3.17 -2.60 -34.74
N GLY A 414 4.23 -3.41 -34.79
CA GLY A 414 5.60 -2.91 -34.67
C GLY A 414 6.03 -2.57 -33.25
N TRP A 415 5.31 -3.01 -32.21
CA TRP A 415 5.73 -2.86 -30.82
C TRP A 415 5.98 -4.20 -30.12
N THR A 416 6.89 -4.18 -29.16
CA THR A 416 7.20 -5.29 -28.25
C THR A 416 7.12 -4.83 -26.81
N VAL A 417 6.84 -5.78 -25.90
CA VAL A 417 6.79 -5.52 -24.46
C VAL A 417 7.64 -6.52 -23.70
N ASP A 418 8.38 -6.00 -22.74
CA ASP A 418 9.05 -6.79 -21.70
C ASP A 418 8.38 -6.49 -20.36
N VAL A 419 7.92 -7.52 -19.67
CA VAL A 419 7.17 -7.37 -18.42
C VAL A 419 8.02 -7.85 -17.26
N ARG A 420 8.14 -7.02 -16.21
CA ARG A 420 9.02 -7.26 -15.07
C ARG A 420 8.28 -7.09 -13.75
N MET A 421 8.61 -7.94 -12.78
CA MET A 421 8.33 -7.68 -11.37
C MET A 421 9.32 -6.64 -10.88
N GLY A 422 8.83 -5.57 -10.28
CA GLY A 422 9.69 -4.54 -9.73
C GLY A 422 9.24 -3.13 -10.03
N PHE A 423 9.84 -2.22 -9.28
CA PHE A 423 9.68 -0.78 -9.42
C PHE A 423 10.77 -0.24 -10.35
N ASP A 424 10.37 0.50 -11.39
CA ASP A 424 11.28 1.30 -12.20
C ASP A 424 11.01 2.80 -11.90
N PRO A 425 11.98 3.55 -11.36
CA PRO A 425 11.80 4.96 -11.02
C PRO A 425 11.48 5.84 -12.24
N ASP A 426 11.89 5.39 -13.42
CA ASP A 426 11.70 6.11 -14.69
C ASP A 426 10.36 5.73 -15.35
N ALA A 427 9.61 4.77 -14.78
CA ALA A 427 8.33 4.35 -15.32
C ALA A 427 7.22 5.38 -15.06
N MET A 428 6.38 5.58 -16.06
CA MET A 428 5.13 6.32 -15.93
C MET A 428 4.15 5.52 -15.08
N GLU A 429 3.76 6.06 -13.92
CA GLU A 429 2.89 5.40 -12.97
C GLU A 429 1.42 5.46 -13.42
N LEU A 430 0.82 4.28 -13.62
CA LEU A 430 -0.57 4.12 -14.07
C LEU A 430 -1.54 3.78 -12.93
N ILE A 431 -1.16 3.99 -11.67
CA ILE A 431 -1.93 3.48 -10.52
C ILE A 431 -3.36 4.06 -10.49
N THR A 432 -3.55 5.30 -10.93
CA THR A 432 -4.83 6.04 -10.88
C THR A 432 -5.70 5.92 -12.12
N ASP A 433 -5.24 5.24 -13.17
CA ASP A 433 -5.86 5.39 -14.50
C ASP A 433 -6.64 4.13 -14.93
N TRP A 434 -6.77 3.16 -14.03
CA TRP A 434 -7.46 1.90 -14.27
C TRP A 434 -8.98 2.07 -14.28
N VAL A 435 -9.63 1.67 -15.37
CA VAL A 435 -11.08 1.65 -15.50
C VAL A 435 -11.64 0.24 -15.33
N PRO A 436 -12.74 0.03 -14.59
CA PRO A 436 -13.40 -1.27 -14.49
C PRO A 436 -13.87 -1.78 -15.85
N VAL A 437 -13.70 -3.07 -16.11
CA VAL A 437 -14.12 -3.69 -17.39
C VAL A 437 -15.63 -3.93 -17.48
N SER A 438 -16.35 -3.86 -16.36
CA SER A 438 -17.79 -4.10 -16.31
C SER A 438 -18.49 -3.20 -15.29
N PRO A 439 -19.82 -2.98 -15.44
CA PRO A 439 -20.60 -2.26 -14.43
C PRO A 439 -20.49 -2.90 -13.04
N GLN A 440 -20.55 -4.24 -12.94
CA GLN A 440 -20.44 -4.93 -11.64
C GLN A 440 -19.08 -4.68 -10.98
N ALA A 441 -17.99 -4.73 -11.75
CA ALA A 441 -16.66 -4.40 -11.25
C ALA A 441 -16.60 -2.94 -10.80
N ALA A 442 -17.20 -2.02 -11.55
CA ALA A 442 -17.29 -0.61 -11.17
C ALA A 442 -18.05 -0.41 -9.85
N ARG A 443 -19.17 -1.11 -9.65
CA ARG A 443 -19.92 -1.08 -8.39
C ARG A 443 -19.08 -1.57 -7.22
N ALA A 444 -18.34 -2.68 -7.39
CA ALA A 444 -17.47 -3.20 -6.34
C ALA A 444 -16.30 -2.26 -6.00
N VAL A 445 -15.80 -1.50 -6.97
CA VAL A 445 -14.79 -0.45 -6.73
C VAL A 445 -15.41 0.72 -5.98
N VAL A 446 -16.58 1.19 -6.41
CA VAL A 446 -17.33 2.28 -5.77
C VAL A 446 -17.68 1.94 -4.33
N ASP A 447 -18.26 0.78 -4.07
CA ASP A 447 -18.65 0.37 -2.72
C ASP A 447 -17.42 0.31 -1.78
N ARG A 448 -16.27 -0.17 -2.30
CA ARG A 448 -14.99 -0.14 -1.57
C ARG A 448 -14.49 1.28 -1.31
N VAL A 449 -14.59 2.20 -2.27
CA VAL A 449 -14.17 3.60 -2.11
C VAL A 449 -15.09 4.35 -1.15
N VAL A 450 -16.40 4.15 -1.23
CA VAL A 450 -17.37 4.76 -0.30
C VAL A 450 -17.17 4.22 1.12
N CYS A 451 -16.96 2.92 1.27
CA CYS A 451 -16.59 2.33 2.57
C CYS A 451 -15.27 2.94 3.09
N SER A 452 -14.28 3.08 2.21
CA SER A 452 -13.00 3.72 2.50
C SER A 452 -13.18 5.17 2.98
N LEU A 453 -14.01 5.95 2.31
CA LEU A 453 -14.36 7.33 2.68
C LEU A 453 -15.11 7.39 4.01
N GLY A 454 -16.12 6.56 4.21
CA GLY A 454 -16.86 6.51 5.46
C GLY A 454 -15.96 6.24 6.66
N LEU A 455 -14.99 5.33 6.50
CA LEU A 455 -13.99 5.05 7.53
C LEU A 455 -12.98 6.19 7.66
N ALA A 456 -12.38 6.70 6.59
CA ALA A 456 -11.42 7.80 6.68
C ALA A 456 -12.01 9.06 7.34
N VAL A 457 -13.28 9.37 7.06
CA VAL A 457 -13.93 10.56 7.60
C VAL A 457 -14.58 10.31 8.96
N GLY A 458 -15.10 9.12 9.22
CA GLY A 458 -15.81 8.79 10.46
C GLY A 458 -14.90 8.46 11.64
N VAL A 459 -13.65 8.09 11.38
CA VAL A 459 -12.78 7.49 12.39
C VAL A 459 -11.97 8.56 13.11
N SER A 460 -12.17 8.67 14.43
CA SER A 460 -11.29 9.42 15.33
C SER A 460 -9.97 8.67 15.54
N GLU A 461 -8.95 9.33 16.08
CA GLU A 461 -7.72 8.62 16.44
C GLU A 461 -7.97 7.47 17.45
N SER A 462 -8.93 7.66 18.35
CA SER A 462 -9.34 6.61 19.30
C SER A 462 -9.94 5.40 18.57
N ASP A 463 -10.71 5.64 17.51
CA ASP A 463 -11.29 4.59 16.69
C ASP A 463 -10.21 3.84 15.88
N LEU A 464 -9.19 4.54 15.36
CA LEU A 464 -8.04 3.88 14.72
C LEU A 464 -7.30 2.98 15.71
N ARG A 465 -7.07 3.46 16.94
CA ARG A 465 -6.41 2.67 18.00
C ARG A 465 -7.23 1.43 18.37
N TRP A 466 -8.54 1.59 18.50
CA TRP A 466 -9.44 0.46 18.81
C TRP A 466 -9.45 -0.58 17.67
N ALA A 467 -9.50 -0.15 16.42
CA ALA A 467 -9.43 -1.04 15.26
C ALA A 467 -8.10 -1.79 15.18
N ALA A 468 -6.98 -1.12 15.52
CA ALA A 468 -5.67 -1.76 15.58
C ALA A 468 -5.60 -2.87 16.65
N LEU A 469 -6.28 -2.69 17.79
CA LEU A 469 -6.28 -3.63 18.90
C LEU A 469 -7.14 -4.86 18.64
N THR A 470 -8.29 -4.67 18.00
CA THR A 470 -9.28 -5.74 17.84
C THR A 470 -9.13 -6.50 16.54
N GLY A 471 -8.41 -5.94 15.56
CA GLY A 471 -8.39 -6.44 14.18
C GLY A 471 -9.76 -6.32 13.49
N ASP A 472 -10.76 -5.80 14.20
CA ASP A 472 -12.09 -5.53 13.71
C ASP A 472 -12.11 -4.05 13.36
N VAL A 473 -11.99 -3.74 12.06
CA VAL A 473 -12.59 -2.51 11.56
C VAL A 473 -14.08 -2.81 11.40
N GLY A 474 -14.73 -3.22 12.49
CA GLY A 474 -16.16 -3.39 12.50
C GLY A 474 -16.72 -2.11 11.92
N PRO A 475 -17.76 -2.14 11.04
CA PRO A 475 -18.35 -0.91 10.57
C PRO A 475 -18.60 -0.13 11.84
N ALA A 476 -17.87 0.99 11.98
CA ALA A 476 -18.01 1.80 13.16
C ALA A 476 -19.51 1.98 13.34
N ARG A 477 -19.98 2.20 14.56
CA ARG A 477 -21.36 2.60 14.81
C ARG A 477 -21.80 3.87 14.03
N CYS A 478 -21.04 4.33 13.04
CA CYS A 478 -21.50 4.86 11.75
C CYS A 478 -22.69 4.07 11.18
N VAL A 479 -23.86 4.38 11.76
CA VAL A 479 -25.13 4.54 11.06
C VAL A 479 -25.38 3.43 10.06
N ALA A 480 -26.09 2.39 10.51
CA ALA A 480 -27.08 1.77 9.66
C ALA A 480 -27.98 2.90 9.13
N ALA A 481 -27.56 3.53 8.02
CA ALA A 481 -28.39 4.43 7.28
C ALA A 481 -29.56 3.55 6.87
N ALA A 482 -30.72 3.80 7.50
CA ALA A 482 -31.97 3.20 7.10
C ALA A 482 -31.96 3.20 5.57
N ALA A 483 -31.96 2.00 4.98
CA ALA A 483 -32.06 1.88 3.54
C ALA A 483 -33.25 2.75 3.14
N PRO A 484 -33.11 3.71 2.21
CA PRO A 484 -34.28 4.40 1.71
C PRO A 484 -35.16 3.31 1.11
N THR A 485 -36.26 3.00 1.78
CA THR A 485 -37.33 2.20 1.22
C THR A 485 -37.75 2.91 -0.06
N LEU A 486 -37.26 2.41 -1.19
CA LEU A 486 -37.79 2.76 -2.49
C LEU A 486 -39.30 2.51 -2.39
N PRO A 487 -40.16 3.47 -2.76
CA PRO A 487 -41.58 3.24 -2.79
C PRO A 487 -41.82 2.09 -3.75
N THR A 488 -42.23 0.94 -3.22
CA THR A 488 -42.77 -0.15 -4.02
C THR A 488 -44.01 0.41 -4.69
N GLY A 489 -43.90 0.63 -6.00
CA GLY A 489 -45.03 1.00 -6.83
C GLY A 489 -46.12 -0.05 -6.65
N SER A 490 -47.18 0.35 -5.96
CA SER A 490 -48.43 -0.39 -5.83
C SER A 490 -48.92 -0.80 -7.22
N THR A 491 -48.92 -2.10 -7.47
CA THR A 491 -49.66 -2.71 -8.57
C THR A 491 -51.14 -2.39 -8.39
N GLY A 492 -51.64 -1.48 -9.24
CA GLY A 492 -53.08 -1.19 -9.33
C GLY A 492 -53.84 -2.48 -9.65
N ARG A 493 -54.62 -2.94 -8.66
CA ARG A 493 -55.63 -3.98 -8.84
C ARG A 493 -56.66 -3.51 -9.85
N CYS A 494 -56.76 -4.20 -10.98
CA CYS A 494 -57.94 -4.19 -11.83
C CYS A 494 -59.14 -4.73 -11.04
N THR A 495 -60.13 -3.87 -10.82
CA THR A 495 -61.44 -4.25 -10.29
C THR A 495 -62.34 -4.79 -11.41
N SER A 496 -62.92 -5.94 -11.09
CA SER A 496 -64.05 -6.64 -11.70
C SER A 496 -65.05 -5.81 -12.53
N ARG A 497 -65.48 -6.39 -13.66
CA ARG A 497 -66.75 -6.07 -14.35
C ARG A 497 -67.62 -7.35 -14.41
N PRO A 498 -68.95 -7.27 -14.19
CA PRO A 498 -69.80 -8.44 -14.01
C PRO A 498 -70.34 -9.01 -15.33
N GLN A 499 -70.71 -10.30 -15.28
CA GLN A 499 -71.37 -11.07 -16.34
C GLN A 499 -72.76 -10.51 -16.69
N ALA A 500 -73.13 -10.64 -17.97
CA ALA A 500 -74.51 -10.66 -18.44
C ALA A 500 -74.81 -12.03 -19.09
N PRO A 501 -76.03 -12.57 -18.97
CA PRO A 501 -76.38 -13.90 -19.43
C PRO A 501 -76.72 -13.89 -20.93
N ARG A 502 -76.56 -15.02 -21.60
CA ARG A 502 -77.21 -15.30 -22.89
C ARG A 502 -78.16 -16.48 -22.72
N PRO A 503 -79.30 -16.49 -23.44
CA PRO A 503 -80.06 -17.72 -23.72
C PRO A 503 -79.27 -18.66 -24.63
#